data_AF-A0A957RXS6-F1
#
_entry.id   AF-A0A957RXS6-F1
#
_cell.length_a   1.000
_cell.length_b   1.000
_cell.length_c   1.000
_cell.angle_alpha   90.00
_cell.angle_beta   90.00
_cell.angle_gamma   90.00
#
_symmetry.space_group_name_H-M   'P 1'
#
loop_
_entity.id
_entity.type
_entity.pdbx_description
1 polymer ?
#
loop_
_entity_poly.entity_id
_entity_poly.type
_entity_poly.pdbx_seq_one_letter_code
_entity_poly.pdbx_strand_id
1 'polypeptide(L)' 'MGTGLRARYARTGRLEDLEEAIRVYQQAVSLTPLDSPDRPSRLNNVGNGLRSLSVRTGRLEDLE' A
#
# COMPACT_ATOMS: atom_id res chain seq x y z
N MET A 1 -6.46 0.39 9.85
CA MET A 1 -5.47 -0.69 9.79
C MET A 1 -4.37 -0.39 8.75
N GLY A 2 -4.68 -0.25 7.45
CA GLY A 2 -3.66 -0.01 6.40
C GLY A 2 -2.83 1.27 6.56
N THR A 3 -3.42 2.34 7.11
CA THR A 3 -2.71 3.62 7.38
C THR A 3 -1.63 3.47 8.45
N GLY A 4 -1.89 2.66 9.48
CA GLY A 4 -0.93 2.35 10.53
C GLY A 4 0.25 1.53 10.02
N LEU A 5 0.00 0.55 9.15
CA LEU A 5 1.05 -0.27 8.52
C LEU A 5 1.97 0.56 7.62
N ARG A 6 1.39 1.47 6.82
CA ARG A 6 2.17 2.40 6.00
C ARG A 6 3.02 3.36 6.86
N ALA A 7 2.49 3.84 7.98
CA ALA A 7 3.25 4.68 8.91
C ALA A 7 4.39 3.91 9.59
N ARG A 8 4.17 2.62 9.93
CA ARG A 8 5.23 1.73 10.42
C ARG A 8 6.31 1.52 9.36
N TYR A 9 5.94 1.20 8.12
CA TYR A 9 6.89 1.11 7.01
C TYR A 9 7.74 2.38 6.86
N ALA A 10 7.14 3.57 6.93
CA ALA A 10 7.89 4.82 6.84
C ALA A 10 8.94 4.96 7.96
N ARG A 11 8.69 4.37 9.13
CA ARG A 11 9.60 4.38 10.28
C ARG A 11 10.62 3.24 10.26
N THR A 12 10.23 2.05 9.80
CA THR A 12 11.02 0.82 9.92
C THR A 12 11.71 0.41 8.62
N GLY A 13 11.23 0.90 7.48
CA GLY A 13 11.66 0.49 6.14
C GLY A 13 11.33 -0.97 5.80
N ARG A 14 10.54 -1.67 6.63
CA ARG A 14 10.21 -3.09 6.46
C ARG A 14 9.23 -3.30 5.32
N LEU A 15 9.68 -4.01 4.30
CA LEU A 15 8.85 -4.37 3.15
C LEU A 15 7.59 -5.14 3.55
N GLU A 16 7.68 -6.00 4.57
CA GLU A 16 6.54 -6.79 5.07
C GLU A 16 5.39 -5.89 5.57
N ASP A 17 5.71 -4.80 6.28
CA ASP A 17 4.72 -3.83 6.76
C ASP A 17 4.02 -3.12 5.57
N LEU A 18 4.76 -2.87 4.48
CA LEU A 18 4.23 -2.23 3.28
C LEU A 18 3.36 -3.18 2.45
N GLU A 19 3.78 -4.42 2.26
CA GLU A 19 3.01 -5.46 1.58
C GLU A 19 1.69 -5.75 2.29
N GLU A 20 1.73 -5.86 3.62
CA GLU A 20 0.52 -6.05 4.42
C GLU A 20 -0.41 -4.83 4.33
N ALA A 21 0.14 -3.61 4.33
CA ALA A 21 -0.67 -2.40 4.11
C ALA A 21 -1.42 -2.46 2.77
N ILE A 22 -0.74 -2.86 1.70
CA ILE A 22 -1.31 -2.97 0.36
C ILE A 22 -2.41 -4.03 0.32
N ARG A 23 -2.20 -5.21 0.90
CA ARG A 23 -3.22 -6.28 0.99
C ARG A 23 -4.49 -5.80 1.68
N VAL A 24 -4.32 -5.13 2.82
CA VAL A 24 -5.45 -4.56 3.58
C VAL A 24 -6.19 -3.50 2.77
N TYR A 25 -5.49 -2.63 2.04
CA TYR A 25 -6.14 -1.64 1.19
C TYR A 25 -6.87 -2.27 0.00
N GLN A 26 -6.32 -3.33 -0.60
CA GLN A 26 -6.98 -4.05 -1.69
C GLN A 26 -8.25 -4.76 -1.23
N GLN A 27 -8.22 -5.43 -0.06
CA GLN A 27 -9.43 -5.98 0.55
C GLN A 27 -10.46 -4.88 0.83
N ALA A 28 -10.03 -3.74 1.35
CA ALA A 28 -10.92 -2.61 1.59
C ALA A 28 -11.56 -2.10 0.29
N VAL A 29 -10.83 -2.05 -0.84
CA VAL A 29 -11.40 -1.69 -2.15
C VAL A 29 -12.39 -2.76 -2.65
N SER A 30 -12.07 -4.04 -2.48
CA SER A 30 -12.92 -5.16 -2.91
C SER A 30 -14.25 -5.19 -2.15
N LEU A 31 -14.24 -4.84 -0.86
CA LEU A 31 -15.44 -4.76 -0.01
C LEU A 31 -16.23 -3.45 -0.20
N THR A 32 -15.69 -2.45 -0.90
CA THR A 32 -16.37 -1.17 -1.12
C THR A 32 -17.18 -1.20 -2.41
N PRO A 33 -18.48 -0.87 -2.38
CA PRO A 33 -19.30 -0.74 -3.59
C PRO A 33 -18.70 0.28 -4.57
N LEU A 34 -18.90 0.06 -5.87
CA LEU A 34 -18.42 0.95 -6.93
C LEU A 34 -18.91 2.40 -6.77
N ASP A 35 -20.13 2.57 -6.26
CA ASP A 35 -20.80 3.86 -6.07
C ASP A 35 -20.41 4.58 -4.75
N SER A 36 -19.54 3.97 -3.94
CA SER A 36 -19.19 4.54 -2.64
C SER A 36 -18.24 5.74 -2.80
N PRO A 37 -18.53 6.88 -2.14
CA PRO A 37 -17.65 8.05 -2.15
C PRO A 37 -16.28 7.79 -1.49
N ASP A 38 -16.13 6.72 -0.71
CA ASP A 38 -14.87 6.31 -0.11
C ASP A 38 -13.94 5.53 -1.07
N ARG A 39 -14.47 5.02 -2.18
CA ARG A 39 -13.72 4.17 -3.12
C ARG A 39 -12.50 4.87 -3.73
N PRO A 40 -12.57 6.14 -4.20
CA PRO A 40 -11.42 6.85 -4.74
C PRO A 40 -10.28 7.00 -3.72
N SER A 41 -10.62 7.31 -2.47
CA SER A 41 -9.66 7.43 -1.37
C SER A 41 -8.97 6.11 -1.08
N ARG A 42 -9.70 4.99 -1.12
CA ARG A 42 -9.13 3.64 -0.93
C ARG A 42 -8.19 3.26 -2.09
N LEU A 43 -8.57 3.55 -3.33
CA LEU A 43 -7.71 3.33 -4.51
C LEU A 43 -6.44 4.17 -4.47
N ASN A 44 -6.53 5.44 -4.07
CA ASN A 44 -5.35 6.29 -3.87
C ASN A 44 -4.39 5.71 -2.82
N ASN A 45 -4.91 5.08 -1.76
CA ASN A 45 -4.06 4.43 -0.76
C ASN A 45 -3.36 3.19 -1.32
N VAL A 46 -4.04 2.37 -2.14
CA VAL A 46 -3.41 1.25 -2.86
C VAL A 46 -2.31 1.74 -3.79
N GLY A 47 -2.60 2.75 -4.62
CA GLY A 47 -1.63 3.30 -5.57
C GLY A 47 -0.38 3.87 -4.90
N ASN A 48 -0.54 4.59 -3.79
CA ASN A 48 0.59 5.09 -3.01
C ASN A 48 1.43 3.96 -2.39
N GLY A 49 0.80 2.88 -1.94
CA GLY A 49 1.48 1.69 -1.45
C GLY A 49 2.30 1.01 -2.54
N LEU A 50 1.69 0.75 -3.70
CA LEU A 50 2.35 0.12 -4.85
C LEU A 50 3.51 0.96 -5.40
N ARG A 51 3.36 2.29 -5.49
CA ARG A 51 4.47 3.18 -5.88
C ARG A 51 5.62 3.10 -4.89
N SER A 52 5.33 3.07 -3.59
CA SER A 52 6.36 2.94 -2.56
C SER A 52 7.08 1.59 -2.62
N LEU A 53 6.35 0.53 -2.97
CA LEU A 53 6.88 -0.82 -3.16
C LEU A 53 7.80 -0.86 -4.39
N SER A 54 7.29 -0.42 -5.54
CA SER A 54 8.04 -0.39 -6.81
C SER A 54 9.33 0.40 -6.73
N VAL A 55 9.34 1.57 -6.07
CA VAL A 55 10.58 2.36 -5.86
C VAL A 55 11.59 1.61 -4.99
N ARG A 56 11.14 0.73 -4.09
CA ARG A 56 12.02 0.00 -3.17
C ARG A 56 12.54 -1.30 -3.81
N THR A 57 11.67 -2.06 -4.47
CA THR A 57 12.03 -3.29 -5.17
C THR A 57 12.91 -2.99 -6.38
N GLY A 58 12.57 -1.98 -7.19
CA GLY A 58 13.41 -1.55 -8.31
C GLY A 58 14.78 -1.00 -7.89
N ARG A 59 14.94 -0.59 -6.62
CA ARG A 59 16.25 -0.19 -6.04
C ARG A 59 17.03 -1.37 -5.45
N LEU A 60 16.37 -2.51 -5.24
CA LEU A 60 17.00 -3.76 -4.81
C LEU A 60 17.41 -4.61 -6.03
N GLU A 61 16.60 -4.60 -7.10
CA GLU A 61 16.91 -5.26 -8.37
C GLU A 61 18.11 -4.60 -9.11
N ASP A 62 18.37 -3.31 -8.85
CA ASP A 62 19.53 -2.57 -9.40
C ASP A 62 20.86 -2.88 -8.66
N LEU A 63 20.82 -3.70 -7.59
CA LEU A 63 21.97 -4.06 -6.76
C LEU A 63 22.51 -5.50 -6.99
N GLU A 64 22.07 -6.19 -8.05
CA GLU A 64 22.62 -7.50 -8.48
C GLU A 64 23.68 -7.39 -9.59
#